data_AF-A0A954VRQ5-F1
#
_entry.id   AF-A0A954VRQ5-F1
#
_cell.length_a   1.000
_cell.length_b   1.000
_cell.length_c   1.000
_cell.angle_alpha   90.00
_cell.angle_beta   90.00
_cell.angle_gamma   90.00
#
_symmetry.space_group_name_H-M   'P 1'
#
loop_
_entity.id
_entity.type
_entity.pdbx_description
1 polymer ?
#
loop_
_entity_poly.entity_id
_entity_poly.type
_entity_poly.pdbx_seq_one_letter_code
_entity_poly.pdbx_strand_id
1 'polypeptide(L)'
;MTMTLPTTKTKPTTDLAKQSILLYGVPKLGKSSFASQFPEAMFFECEPGLNHLEVFKVPTYSWEAFLEACKLLAKGDHNFKTIVIDTVDNAFKLCSDYVCTKHGIEYEGDMGHGKGWALVKNEWHRVLTRLASLPYGLILISHAVDKTIETRTGEYTKTTPSLPDRARNVVLGLVDIILYGDSVSRKDAAGNLVVDRVLRTKPHPTYEAGDRTGRLPEMLPLNYAAFNSAFSGAPSNSTAQSPAPGKGPAASSSTPGSTPAGKAVKQ
;
A
#
# COMPACT_ATOMS: atom_id res chain seq x y z
N MET A 1 13.03 -26.59 21.90
CA MET A 1 13.85 -25.40 22.24
C MET A 1 13.27 -24.76 23.48
N THR A 2 14.06 -24.61 24.54
CA THR A 2 13.66 -23.90 25.76
C THR A 2 13.58 -22.41 25.43
N MET A 3 12.42 -21.80 25.64
CA MET A 3 12.23 -20.37 25.40
C MET A 3 12.92 -19.56 26.50
N THR A 4 13.74 -18.59 26.13
CA THR A 4 14.40 -17.66 27.06
C THR A 4 13.95 -16.23 26.77
N LEU A 5 13.66 -15.47 27.83
CA LEU A 5 13.29 -14.06 27.70
C LEU A 5 14.53 -13.21 27.36
N PRO A 6 14.38 -12.14 26.54
CA PRO A 6 15.48 -11.27 26.19
C PRO A 6 15.95 -10.45 27.40
N THR A 7 17.26 -10.33 27.58
CA THR A 7 17.90 -9.50 28.64
C THR A 7 18.30 -8.11 28.15
N THR A 8 18.23 -7.87 26.84
CA THR A 8 18.61 -6.59 26.21
C THR A 8 17.57 -6.15 25.19
N LYS A 9 17.38 -4.83 25.03
CA LYS A 9 16.51 -4.28 23.99
C LYS A 9 17.08 -4.58 22.60
N THR A 10 16.20 -4.97 21.68
CA THR A 10 16.55 -5.08 20.26
C THR A 10 16.79 -3.69 19.66
N LYS A 11 17.63 -3.62 18.62
CA LYS A 11 17.86 -2.39 17.86
C LYS A 11 16.95 -2.37 16.62
N PRO A 12 16.45 -1.20 16.20
CA PRO A 12 15.76 -1.08 14.92
C PRO A 12 16.66 -1.57 13.78
N THR A 13 16.10 -2.36 12.86
CA THR A 13 16.82 -2.91 11.71
C THR A 13 16.73 -1.98 10.49
N THR A 14 17.78 -1.96 9.68
CA THR A 14 17.83 -1.33 8.34
C THR A 14 17.80 -2.35 7.21
N ASP A 15 17.58 -3.61 7.57
CA ASP A 15 17.46 -4.71 6.63
C ASP A 15 16.02 -4.76 6.09
N LEU A 16 15.87 -4.50 4.79
CA LEU A 16 14.58 -4.60 4.09
C LEU A 16 14.03 -6.02 4.06
N ALA A 17 14.88 -7.06 4.19
CA ALA A 17 14.43 -8.45 4.33
C ALA A 17 13.75 -8.73 5.68
N LYS A 18 13.64 -7.73 6.56
CA LYS A 18 12.91 -7.80 7.83
C LYS A 18 11.74 -6.82 7.89
N GLN A 19 11.36 -6.25 6.74
CA GLN A 19 10.24 -5.31 6.64
C GLN A 19 9.12 -5.92 5.81
N SER A 20 7.90 -5.55 6.18
CA SER A 20 6.70 -5.80 5.42
C SER A 20 6.15 -4.49 4.84
N ILE A 21 5.85 -4.48 3.54
CA ILE A 21 5.52 -3.29 2.77
C ILE A 21 4.22 -3.53 2.01
N LEU A 22 3.25 -2.63 2.14
CA LEU A 22 2.14 -2.50 1.20
C LEU A 22 2.49 -1.41 0.18
N LEU A 23 2.52 -1.73 -1.11
CA LEU A 23 2.66 -0.77 -2.20
C LEU A 23 1.38 -0.78 -3.04
N TYR A 24 0.63 0.32 -3.02
CA TYR A 24 -0.57 0.46 -3.83
C TYR A 24 -0.53 1.73 -4.67
N GLY A 25 -1.27 1.73 -5.78
CA GLY A 25 -1.26 2.81 -6.75
C GLY A 25 -1.99 2.41 -8.03
N VAL A 26 -2.20 3.37 -8.92
CA VAL A 26 -2.91 3.12 -10.18
C VAL A 26 -2.24 2.02 -11.04
N PRO A 27 -2.99 1.34 -11.92
CA PRO A 27 -2.40 0.42 -12.89
C PRO A 27 -1.26 1.07 -13.71
N LYS A 28 -0.26 0.27 -14.10
CA LYS A 28 0.88 0.70 -14.94
C LYS A 28 1.79 1.80 -14.34
N LEU A 29 1.65 2.10 -13.05
CA LEU A 29 2.55 3.03 -12.35
C LEU A 29 4.00 2.50 -12.25
N GLY A 30 4.20 1.18 -12.29
CA GLY A 30 5.53 0.54 -12.13
C GLY A 30 5.76 -0.12 -10.78
N LYS A 31 4.69 -0.54 -10.09
CA LYS A 31 4.76 -1.21 -8.78
C LYS A 31 5.58 -2.50 -8.84
N SER A 32 5.31 -3.37 -9.81
CA SER A 32 6.03 -4.63 -10.00
C SER A 32 7.50 -4.39 -10.37
N SER A 33 7.80 -3.39 -11.22
CA SER A 33 9.17 -2.98 -11.56
C SER A 33 9.94 -2.38 -10.37
N PHE A 34 9.24 -1.73 -9.44
CA PHE A 34 9.84 -1.27 -8.18
C PHE A 34 10.17 -2.46 -7.27
N ALA A 35 9.22 -3.39 -7.11
CA ALA A 35 9.40 -4.57 -6.27
C ALA A 35 10.46 -5.54 -6.82
N SER A 36 10.62 -5.64 -8.14
CA SER A 36 11.60 -6.53 -8.78
C SER A 36 13.06 -6.15 -8.51
N GLN A 37 13.31 -4.92 -8.05
CA GLN A 37 14.66 -4.45 -7.73
C GLN A 37 15.09 -4.82 -6.30
N PHE A 38 14.19 -5.38 -5.49
CA PHE A 38 14.57 -5.88 -4.16
C PHE A 38 15.48 -7.11 -4.29
N PRO A 39 16.43 -7.31 -3.36
CA PRO A 39 17.37 -8.42 -3.43
C PRO A 39 16.63 -9.76 -3.45
N GLU A 40 17.01 -10.62 -4.41
CA GLU A 40 16.45 -11.97 -4.60
C GLU A 40 14.92 -12.00 -4.45
N ALA A 41 14.25 -11.05 -5.13
CA ALA A 41 12.80 -10.92 -5.10
C ALA A 41 12.12 -12.02 -5.92
N MET A 42 11.17 -12.72 -5.29
CA MET A 42 10.34 -13.73 -5.93
C MET A 42 8.86 -13.35 -5.82
N PHE A 43 8.17 -13.44 -6.95
CA PHE A 43 6.77 -13.06 -7.10
C PHE A 43 5.85 -14.28 -7.02
N PHE A 44 4.86 -14.21 -6.15
CA PHE A 44 3.62 -14.94 -6.32
C PHE A 44 2.79 -14.20 -7.36
N GLU A 45 2.77 -14.74 -8.59
CA GLU A 45 2.01 -14.21 -9.72
C GLU A 45 0.56 -14.68 -9.55
N CYS A 46 -0.25 -13.88 -8.84
CA CYS A 46 -1.67 -14.16 -8.60
C CYS A 46 -2.54 -13.82 -9.83
N GLU A 47 -1.98 -13.11 -10.81
CA GLU A 47 -2.55 -12.91 -12.14
C GLU A 47 -1.44 -12.77 -13.20
N PRO A 48 -1.68 -13.15 -14.47
CA PRO A 48 -0.69 -12.96 -15.52
C PRO A 48 -0.35 -11.48 -15.71
N GLY A 49 0.93 -11.12 -15.62
CA GLY A 49 1.32 -9.72 -15.81
C GLY A 49 2.82 -9.44 -15.83
N LEU A 50 3.65 -10.41 -15.44
CA LEU A 50 5.07 -10.17 -15.19
C LEU A 50 5.98 -10.51 -16.38
N ASN A 51 5.43 -10.93 -17.52
CA ASN A 51 6.21 -11.39 -18.69
C ASN A 51 7.15 -10.32 -19.30
N HIS A 52 7.00 -9.06 -18.91
CA HIS A 52 7.84 -7.95 -19.36
C HIS A 52 9.00 -7.64 -18.39
N LEU A 53 9.10 -8.39 -17.27
CA LEU A 53 10.14 -8.24 -16.26
C LEU A 53 10.97 -9.53 -16.17
N GLU A 54 12.28 -9.37 -15.96
CA GLU A 54 13.16 -10.47 -15.58
C GLU A 54 13.05 -10.68 -14.06
N VAL A 55 12.20 -11.64 -13.66
CA VAL A 55 11.90 -11.92 -12.24
C VAL A 55 11.78 -13.41 -11.98
N PHE A 56 12.09 -13.82 -10.76
CA PHE A 56 11.65 -15.11 -10.24
C PHE A 56 10.15 -15.03 -9.99
N LYS A 57 9.36 -15.88 -10.64
CA LYS A 57 7.91 -15.92 -10.44
C LYS A 57 7.38 -17.33 -10.30
N VAL A 58 6.41 -17.48 -9.41
CA VAL A 58 5.64 -18.71 -9.19
C VAL A 58 4.19 -18.38 -9.53
N PRO A 59 3.64 -18.95 -10.61
CA PRO A 59 2.21 -18.82 -10.92
C PRO A 59 1.35 -19.37 -9.79
N THR A 60 0.51 -18.53 -9.19
CA THR A 60 -0.36 -18.87 -8.05
C THR A 60 -1.81 -18.48 -8.35
N TYR A 61 -2.41 -19.11 -9.37
CA TYR A 61 -3.77 -18.82 -9.85
C TYR A 61 -4.88 -19.57 -9.09
N SER A 62 -4.52 -20.28 -8.03
CA SER A 62 -5.45 -20.87 -7.07
C SER A 62 -4.91 -20.68 -5.65
N TRP A 63 -5.79 -20.72 -4.66
CA TRP A 63 -5.35 -20.62 -3.27
C TRP A 63 -4.51 -21.84 -2.86
N GLU A 64 -4.79 -23.02 -3.41
CA GLU A 64 -4.00 -24.22 -3.17
C GLU A 64 -2.56 -24.07 -3.67
N ALA A 65 -2.38 -23.54 -4.88
CA ALA A 65 -1.05 -23.24 -5.41
C ALA A 65 -0.33 -22.18 -4.58
N PHE A 66 -1.05 -21.15 -4.13
CA PHE A 66 -0.53 -20.14 -3.21
C PHE A 66 -0.08 -20.75 -1.87
N LEU A 67 -0.87 -21.66 -1.29
CA LEU A 67 -0.54 -22.38 -0.07
C LEU A 67 0.66 -23.31 -0.26
N GLU A 68 0.79 -23.96 -1.41
CA GLU A 68 1.95 -24.78 -1.75
C GLU A 68 3.22 -23.94 -1.86
N ALA A 69 3.17 -22.80 -2.55
CA ALA A 69 4.28 -21.87 -2.63
C ALA A 69 4.70 -21.36 -1.23
N CYS A 70 3.73 -21.02 -0.37
CA CYS A 70 3.99 -20.68 1.04
C CYS A 70 4.71 -21.81 1.81
N LYS A 71 4.35 -23.07 1.56
CA LYS A 71 5.01 -24.22 2.21
C LYS A 71 6.46 -24.38 1.74
N LEU A 72 6.74 -24.17 0.45
CA LEU A 72 8.10 -24.21 -0.10
C LEU A 72 8.96 -23.11 0.52
N LEU A 73 8.43 -21.89 0.66
CA LEU A 73 9.13 -20.80 1.35
C LEU A 73 9.43 -21.12 2.82
N ALA A 74 8.47 -21.75 3.51
CA ALA A 74 8.63 -22.12 4.92
C ALA A 74 9.65 -23.25 5.12
N LYS A 75 9.94 -24.08 4.10
CA LYS A 75 11.03 -25.07 4.16
C LYS A 75 12.41 -24.42 4.13
N GLY A 76 12.56 -23.31 3.39
CA GLY A 76 13.80 -22.53 3.35
C GLY A 76 14.89 -23.09 2.44
N ASP A 77 14.59 -24.07 1.59
CA ASP A 77 15.53 -24.65 0.62
C ASP A 77 15.69 -23.75 -0.63
N HIS A 78 16.01 -22.47 -0.43
CA HIS A 78 16.15 -21.46 -1.49
C HIS A 78 16.97 -20.23 -1.05
N ASN A 79 17.31 -19.36 -2.00
CA ASN A 79 18.13 -18.15 -1.75
C ASN A 79 17.32 -16.83 -1.66
N PHE A 80 16.02 -16.86 -1.90
CA PHE A 80 15.16 -15.65 -1.88
C PHE A 80 15.24 -14.86 -0.57
N LYS A 81 15.21 -13.53 -0.70
CA LYS A 81 15.23 -12.59 0.44
C LYS A 81 13.97 -11.74 0.54
N THR A 82 13.26 -11.58 -0.57
CA THR A 82 12.03 -10.77 -0.64
C THR A 82 10.95 -11.55 -1.37
N ILE A 83 9.76 -11.61 -0.78
CA ILE A 83 8.58 -12.23 -1.35
C ILE A 83 7.62 -11.13 -1.76
N VAL A 84 7.15 -11.17 -3.00
CA VAL A 84 6.22 -10.19 -3.56
C VAL A 84 4.90 -10.90 -3.88
N ILE A 85 3.78 -10.38 -3.41
CA ILE A 85 2.45 -10.84 -3.82
C ILE A 85 1.89 -9.83 -4.83
N ASP A 86 1.75 -10.26 -6.08
CA ASP A 86 1.26 -9.43 -7.18
C ASP A 86 0.06 -10.09 -7.89
N THR A 87 -1.19 -9.67 -7.68
CA THR A 87 -1.66 -8.67 -6.70
C THR A 87 -2.23 -9.32 -5.44
N VAL A 88 -2.11 -8.65 -4.30
CA VAL A 88 -2.70 -9.08 -3.03
C VAL A 88 -4.24 -9.06 -3.07
N ASP A 89 -4.82 -8.24 -3.94
CA ASP A 89 -6.26 -8.22 -4.25
C ASP A 89 -6.73 -9.56 -4.82
N ASN A 90 -6.04 -10.07 -5.85
CA ASN A 90 -6.35 -11.38 -6.42
C ASN A 90 -6.01 -12.52 -5.46
N ALA A 91 -4.93 -12.42 -4.67
CA ALA A 91 -4.66 -13.40 -3.62
C ALA A 91 -5.84 -13.51 -2.62
N PHE A 92 -6.44 -12.39 -2.23
CA PHE A 92 -7.63 -12.39 -1.36
C PHE A 92 -8.85 -13.00 -2.06
N LYS A 93 -9.06 -12.69 -3.35
CA LYS A 93 -10.14 -13.31 -4.15
C LYS A 93 -10.00 -14.84 -4.17
N LEU A 94 -8.80 -15.34 -4.48
CA LEU A 94 -8.51 -16.78 -4.48
C LEU A 94 -8.78 -17.41 -3.11
N CYS A 95 -8.40 -16.73 -2.01
CA CYS A 95 -8.72 -17.17 -0.66
C CYS A 95 -10.22 -17.26 -0.41
N SER A 96 -11.00 -16.28 -0.87
CA SER A 96 -12.45 -16.29 -0.71
C SER A 96 -13.07 -17.45 -1.49
N ASP A 97 -12.74 -17.58 -2.78
CA ASP A 97 -13.22 -18.64 -3.67
C ASP A 97 -12.93 -20.04 -3.08
N TYR A 98 -11.73 -20.23 -2.52
CA TYR A 98 -11.32 -21.47 -1.85
C TYR A 98 -12.18 -21.79 -0.63
N VAL A 99 -12.40 -20.82 0.25
CA VAL A 99 -13.19 -21.01 1.47
C VAL A 99 -14.66 -21.26 1.11
N CYS A 100 -15.22 -20.52 0.15
CA CYS A 100 -16.57 -20.73 -0.34
C CYS A 100 -16.74 -22.16 -0.88
N THR A 101 -15.83 -22.60 -1.75
CA THR A 101 -15.81 -23.97 -2.29
C THR A 101 -15.72 -25.02 -1.19
N LYS A 102 -14.80 -24.85 -0.23
CA LYS A 102 -14.61 -25.77 0.90
C LYS A 102 -15.85 -25.93 1.78
N HIS A 103 -16.69 -24.90 1.85
CA HIS A 103 -17.90 -24.88 2.67
C HIS A 103 -19.19 -25.10 1.87
N GLY A 104 -19.10 -25.32 0.55
CA GLY A 104 -20.24 -25.57 -0.32
C GLY A 104 -21.18 -24.37 -0.46
N ILE A 105 -20.63 -23.16 -0.45
CA ILE A 105 -21.37 -21.90 -0.65
C ILE A 105 -20.84 -21.16 -1.88
N GLU A 106 -21.67 -20.31 -2.50
CA GLU A 106 -21.28 -19.53 -3.67
C GLU A 106 -20.66 -18.18 -3.24
N TYR A 107 -21.24 -17.55 -2.22
CA TYR A 107 -20.79 -16.27 -1.67
C TYR A 107 -20.62 -16.33 -0.15
N GLU A 108 -19.77 -15.46 0.39
CA GLU A 108 -19.51 -15.37 1.83
C GLU A 108 -20.78 -15.04 2.65
N GLY A 109 -21.77 -14.44 1.98
CA GLY A 109 -23.06 -14.06 2.55
C GLY A 109 -24.07 -15.20 2.69
N ASP A 110 -23.87 -16.34 2.03
CA ASP A 110 -24.83 -17.46 2.03
C ASP A 110 -24.94 -18.11 3.41
N MET A 111 -23.93 -17.92 4.26
CA MET A 111 -23.98 -18.35 5.65
C MET A 111 -24.57 -17.27 6.56
N GLY A 112 -25.53 -17.68 7.39
CA GLY A 112 -26.13 -16.83 8.41
C GLY A 112 -25.13 -16.19 9.37
N HIS A 113 -25.49 -15.02 9.89
CA HIS A 113 -24.75 -14.27 10.91
C HIS A 113 -23.30 -13.90 10.54
N GLY A 114 -23.00 -13.77 9.24
CA GLY A 114 -21.67 -13.37 8.77
C GLY A 114 -20.58 -14.43 8.94
N LYS A 115 -20.97 -15.69 9.15
CA LYS A 115 -20.03 -16.79 9.37
C LYS A 115 -19.09 -17.03 8.18
N GLY A 116 -19.58 -16.94 6.94
CA GLY A 116 -18.76 -17.10 5.74
C GLY A 116 -17.65 -16.03 5.67
N TRP A 117 -18.01 -14.77 5.89
CA TRP A 117 -17.04 -13.67 6.01
C TRP A 117 -15.98 -13.90 7.09
N ALA A 118 -16.37 -14.47 8.24
CA ALA A 118 -15.44 -14.79 9.31
C ALA A 118 -14.48 -15.91 8.93
N LEU A 119 -14.95 -16.94 8.21
CA LEU A 119 -14.12 -18.05 7.71
C LEU A 119 -13.07 -17.55 6.72
N VAL A 120 -13.48 -16.72 5.74
CA VAL A 120 -12.56 -16.11 4.77
C VAL A 120 -11.51 -15.26 5.47
N LYS A 121 -11.94 -14.38 6.39
CA LYS A 121 -11.02 -13.54 7.16
C LYS A 121 -10.02 -14.37 7.97
N ASN A 122 -10.46 -15.46 8.58
CA ASN A 122 -9.59 -16.33 9.40
C ASN A 122 -8.54 -17.04 8.55
N GLU A 123 -8.92 -17.57 7.39
CA GLU A 123 -7.98 -18.21 6.46
C GLU A 123 -6.96 -17.20 5.92
N TRP A 124 -7.44 -16.04 5.46
CA TRP A 124 -6.60 -14.93 5.01
C TRP A 124 -5.59 -14.50 6.07
N HIS A 125 -6.08 -14.26 7.29
CA HIS A 125 -5.25 -13.83 8.41
C HIS A 125 -4.20 -14.89 8.80
N ARG A 126 -4.60 -16.16 8.87
CA ARG A 126 -3.71 -17.29 9.21
C ARG A 126 -2.54 -17.39 8.24
N VAL A 127 -2.82 -17.32 6.93
CA VAL A 127 -1.81 -17.49 5.89
C VAL A 127 -0.90 -16.26 5.81
N LEU A 128 -1.47 -15.05 5.75
CA LEU A 128 -0.67 -13.84 5.57
C LEU A 128 0.23 -13.56 6.79
N THR A 129 -0.29 -13.79 8.00
CA THR A 129 0.51 -13.64 9.23
C THR A 129 1.64 -14.67 9.29
N ARG A 130 1.38 -15.92 8.85
CA ARG A 130 2.43 -16.94 8.79
C ARG A 130 3.52 -16.55 7.79
N LEU A 131 3.14 -16.06 6.60
CA LEU A 131 4.08 -15.62 5.58
C LEU A 131 4.95 -14.45 6.07
N ALA A 132 4.35 -13.44 6.70
CA ALA A 132 5.07 -12.30 7.28
C ALA A 132 5.96 -12.67 8.49
N SER A 133 5.72 -13.83 9.12
CA SER A 133 6.59 -14.35 10.20
C SER A 133 7.85 -15.06 9.69
N LEU A 134 7.94 -15.32 8.38
CA LEU A 134 9.14 -15.90 7.78
C LEU A 134 10.28 -14.87 7.74
N PRO A 135 11.55 -15.30 7.73
CA PRO A 135 12.70 -14.39 7.76
C PRO A 135 12.99 -13.77 6.36
N TYR A 136 11.96 -13.27 5.70
CA TYR A 136 12.02 -12.65 4.37
C TYR A 136 11.29 -11.31 4.38
N GLY A 137 11.73 -10.39 3.53
CA GLY A 137 10.97 -9.18 3.24
C GLY A 137 9.66 -9.56 2.57
N LEU A 138 8.58 -8.84 2.85
CA LEU A 138 7.27 -9.09 2.25
C LEU A 138 6.76 -7.82 1.58
N ILE A 139 6.48 -7.87 0.29
CA ILE A 139 5.87 -6.77 -0.46
C ILE A 139 4.50 -7.21 -0.97
N LEU A 140 3.48 -6.44 -0.63
CA LEU A 140 2.10 -6.65 -1.05
C LEU A 140 1.75 -5.58 -2.07
N ILE A 141 1.44 -5.98 -3.31
CA ILE A 141 1.07 -5.04 -4.38
C ILE A 141 -0.45 -4.97 -4.49
N SER A 142 -1.00 -3.75 -4.48
CA SER A 142 -2.43 -3.51 -4.65
C SER A 142 -2.73 -2.37 -5.64
N HIS A 143 -3.97 -2.25 -6.09
CA HIS A 143 -4.41 -1.08 -6.85
C HIS A 143 -4.92 0.03 -5.92
N ALA A 144 -4.97 1.25 -6.44
CA ALA A 144 -5.61 2.37 -5.76
C ALA A 144 -7.07 2.50 -6.21
N VAL A 145 -7.95 2.77 -5.25
CA VAL A 145 -9.35 3.13 -5.48
C VAL A 145 -9.71 4.34 -4.62
N ASP A 146 -10.48 5.25 -5.19
CA ASP A 146 -11.05 6.39 -4.47
C ASP A 146 -12.34 5.97 -3.78
N LYS A 147 -12.43 6.26 -2.47
CA LYS A 147 -13.63 6.05 -1.66
C LYS A 147 -14.12 7.40 -1.16
N THR A 148 -15.41 7.67 -1.30
CA THR A 148 -16.06 8.80 -0.63
C THR A 148 -16.28 8.45 0.84
N ILE A 149 -15.75 9.26 1.73
CA ILE A 149 -15.93 9.13 3.17
C ILE A 149 -16.88 10.23 3.63
N GLU A 150 -18.06 9.81 4.06
CA GLU A 150 -19.02 10.68 4.72
C GLU A 150 -18.60 10.94 6.17
N THR A 151 -18.59 12.21 6.55
CA THR A 151 -18.36 12.64 7.93
C THR A 151 -19.52 13.53 8.40
N ARG A 152 -19.58 13.78 9.71
CA ARG A 152 -20.55 14.73 10.27
C ARG A 152 -20.48 16.14 9.67
N THR A 153 -19.33 16.52 9.08
CA THR A 153 -19.07 17.88 8.57
C THR A 153 -19.03 17.95 7.04
N GLY A 154 -19.29 16.84 6.34
CA GLY A 154 -19.26 16.77 4.88
C GLY A 154 -18.60 15.50 4.36
N GLU A 155 -18.42 15.42 3.05
CA GLU A 155 -17.81 14.27 2.38
C GLU A 155 -16.43 14.64 1.84
N TYR A 156 -15.49 13.70 1.90
CA TYR A 156 -14.20 13.85 1.24
C TYR A 156 -13.79 12.54 0.56
N THR A 157 -13.04 12.65 -0.53
CA THR A 157 -12.49 11.49 -1.24
C THR A 157 -11.17 11.08 -0.61
N LYS A 158 -11.01 9.78 -0.36
CA LYS A 158 -9.77 9.18 0.10
C LYS A 158 -9.35 8.03 -0.82
N THR A 159 -8.13 8.11 -1.32
CA THR A 159 -7.50 7.06 -2.12
C THR A 159 -6.94 5.97 -1.21
N THR A 160 -7.44 4.76 -1.35
CA THR A 160 -7.07 3.60 -0.52
C THR A 160 -6.68 2.39 -1.37
N PRO A 161 -6.00 1.38 -0.81
CA PRO A 161 -5.84 0.09 -1.48
C PRO A 161 -7.20 -0.50 -1.89
N SER A 162 -7.27 -1.14 -3.05
CA SER A 162 -8.51 -1.70 -3.61
C SER A 162 -9.04 -2.92 -2.87
N LEU A 163 -8.26 -3.47 -1.92
CA LEU A 163 -8.69 -4.59 -1.10
C LEU A 163 -10.03 -4.30 -0.39
N PRO A 164 -10.90 -5.32 -0.27
CA PRO A 164 -12.06 -5.27 0.61
C PRO A 164 -11.64 -4.96 2.06
N ASP A 165 -12.45 -4.17 2.78
CA ASP A 165 -12.06 -3.63 4.09
C ASP A 165 -11.62 -4.70 5.09
N ARG A 166 -12.27 -5.88 5.08
CA ARG A 166 -11.89 -7.01 5.96
C ARG A 166 -10.48 -7.54 5.68
N ALA A 167 -10.09 -7.61 4.41
CA ALA A 167 -8.75 -8.03 3.98
C ALA A 167 -7.74 -6.91 4.21
N ARG A 168 -8.10 -5.69 3.82
CA ARG A 168 -7.29 -4.48 3.97
C ARG A 168 -6.90 -4.25 5.42
N ASN A 169 -7.83 -4.37 6.37
CA ASN A 169 -7.54 -4.15 7.80
C ASN A 169 -6.51 -5.15 8.35
N VAL A 170 -6.50 -6.39 7.84
CA VAL A 170 -5.45 -7.36 8.19
C VAL A 170 -4.10 -6.92 7.62
N VAL A 171 -4.07 -6.53 6.35
CA VAL A 171 -2.85 -6.05 5.67
C VAL A 171 -2.28 -4.81 6.38
N LEU A 172 -3.10 -3.80 6.65
CA LEU A 172 -2.68 -2.54 7.29
C LEU A 172 -2.15 -2.75 8.72
N GLY A 173 -2.74 -3.68 9.47
CA GLY A 173 -2.22 -4.05 10.80
C GLY A 173 -0.91 -4.82 10.74
N LEU A 174 -0.69 -5.58 9.67
CA LEU A 174 0.48 -6.43 9.48
C LEU A 174 1.72 -5.65 9.02
N VAL A 175 1.57 -4.77 8.03
CA VAL A 175 2.71 -4.14 7.37
C VAL A 175 3.42 -3.09 8.24
N ASP A 176 4.72 -2.94 8.03
CA ASP A 176 5.55 -1.91 8.67
C ASP A 176 5.51 -0.58 7.90
N ILE A 177 5.39 -0.67 6.57
CA ILE A 177 5.39 0.48 5.66
C ILE A 177 4.20 0.37 4.70
N ILE A 178 3.45 1.46 4.55
CA ILE A 178 2.38 1.63 3.56
C ILE A 178 2.82 2.74 2.61
N LEU A 179 3.03 2.36 1.35
CA LEU A 179 3.47 3.21 0.27
C LEU A 179 2.31 3.46 -0.70
N TYR A 180 1.95 4.73 -0.86
CA TYR A 180 1.06 5.15 -1.95
C TYR A 180 1.89 5.64 -3.13
N GLY A 181 1.81 4.94 -4.25
CA GLY A 181 2.38 5.34 -5.51
C GLY A 181 1.45 6.31 -6.24
N ASP A 182 1.96 7.49 -6.57
CA ASP A 182 1.22 8.60 -7.15
C ASP A 182 1.91 9.16 -8.40
N SER A 183 1.17 9.89 -9.25
CA SER A 183 1.69 10.61 -10.41
C SER A 183 1.48 12.10 -10.21
N VAL A 184 2.56 12.84 -10.00
CA VAL A 184 2.53 14.28 -9.75
C VAL A 184 2.91 15.02 -11.03
N SER A 185 1.98 15.80 -11.55
CA SER A 185 2.24 16.68 -12.69
C SER A 185 2.93 17.96 -12.24
N ARG A 186 4.03 18.32 -12.89
CA ARG A 186 4.74 19.59 -12.69
C ARG A 186 5.12 20.23 -14.03
N LYS A 187 5.38 21.53 -14.03
CA LYS A 187 5.96 22.22 -15.19
C LYS A 187 7.47 22.25 -15.08
N ASP A 188 8.17 21.91 -16.17
CA ASP A 188 9.62 22.10 -16.26
C ASP A 188 9.97 23.59 -16.51
N ALA A 189 11.28 23.88 -16.59
CA ALA A 189 11.77 25.24 -16.85
C ALA A 189 11.33 25.80 -18.22
N ALA A 190 10.97 24.94 -19.17
CA ALA A 190 10.46 25.30 -20.49
C ALA A 190 8.92 25.40 -20.53
N GLY A 191 8.23 25.18 -19.41
CA GLY A 191 6.78 25.23 -19.29
C GLY A 191 6.06 23.96 -19.72
N ASN A 192 6.77 22.89 -20.09
CA ASN A 192 6.17 21.62 -20.48
C ASN A 192 5.67 20.85 -19.26
N LEU A 193 4.56 20.14 -19.42
CA LEU A 193 4.04 19.25 -18.38
C LEU A 193 4.89 17.98 -18.31
N VAL A 194 5.46 17.73 -17.13
CA VAL A 194 6.20 16.52 -16.79
C VAL A 194 5.44 15.79 -15.69
N VAL A 195 5.32 14.47 -15.81
CA VAL A 195 4.64 13.62 -14.82
C VAL A 195 5.68 12.81 -14.07
N ASP A 196 5.90 13.14 -12.80
CA ASP A 196 6.80 12.44 -11.92
C ASP A 196 6.05 11.34 -11.17
N ARG A 197 6.57 10.11 -11.19
CA ARG A 197 6.04 9.01 -10.39
C ARG A 197 6.72 9.01 -9.03
N VAL A 198 5.92 9.08 -7.97
CA VAL A 198 6.42 9.24 -6.59
C VAL A 198 5.82 8.21 -5.66
N LEU A 199 6.48 8.00 -4.53
CA LEU A 199 5.99 7.31 -3.36
C LEU A 199 5.68 8.34 -2.28
N ARG A 200 4.49 8.24 -1.70
CA ARG A 200 4.09 8.95 -0.48
C ARG A 200 4.14 7.97 0.67
N THR A 201 4.77 8.35 1.78
CA THR A 201 5.09 7.40 2.86
C THR A 201 4.54 7.82 4.22
N LYS A 202 3.84 8.95 4.31
CA LYS A 202 3.30 9.48 5.57
C LYS A 202 1.77 9.60 5.51
N PRO A 203 1.08 9.50 6.65
CA PRO A 203 -0.38 9.63 6.68
C PRO A 203 -0.85 10.97 6.12
N HIS A 204 -1.97 10.95 5.40
CA HIS A 204 -2.57 12.15 4.83
C HIS A 204 -4.11 12.05 4.84
N PRO A 205 -4.84 13.17 4.87
CA PRO A 205 -6.31 13.13 4.82
C PRO A 205 -6.87 12.43 3.58
N THR A 206 -6.23 12.61 2.42
CA THR A 206 -6.75 12.14 1.11
C THR A 206 -6.19 10.81 0.62
N TYR A 207 -5.22 10.20 1.31
CA TYR A 207 -4.70 8.88 0.95
C TYR A 207 -4.18 8.13 2.18
N GLU A 208 -3.99 6.83 2.06
CA GLU A 208 -3.52 5.97 3.15
C GLU A 208 -2.05 5.59 2.97
N ALA A 209 -1.15 6.25 3.68
CA ALA A 209 0.26 5.89 3.71
C ALA A 209 0.80 5.97 5.14
N GLY A 210 1.95 5.34 5.38
CA GLY A 210 2.52 5.29 6.72
C GLY A 210 3.88 4.60 6.75
N ASP A 211 4.69 4.96 7.73
CA ASP A 211 6.03 4.41 7.91
C ASP A 211 6.29 4.26 9.40
N ARG A 212 6.22 3.02 9.89
CA ARG A 212 6.46 2.69 11.30
C ARG A 212 7.93 2.88 11.68
N THR A 213 8.83 2.92 10.71
CA THR A 213 10.29 2.99 10.94
C THR A 213 10.76 4.41 11.20
N GLY A 214 10.01 5.41 10.74
CA GLY A 214 10.33 6.83 10.87
C GLY A 214 11.50 7.29 9.98
N ARG A 215 11.97 6.45 9.07
CA ARG A 215 13.18 6.69 8.25
C ARG A 215 12.90 7.34 6.91
N LEU A 216 11.69 7.17 6.39
CA LEU A 216 11.35 7.65 5.05
C LEU A 216 10.96 9.14 5.09
N PRO A 217 11.30 9.92 4.05
CA PRO A 217 10.79 11.28 3.89
C PRO A 217 9.29 11.29 3.58
N GLU A 218 8.64 12.46 3.54
CA GLU A 218 7.22 12.55 3.18
C GLU A 218 6.92 11.99 1.78
N MET A 219 7.83 12.27 0.84
CA MET A 219 7.75 11.88 -0.56
C MET A 219 9.14 11.54 -1.09
N LEU A 220 9.21 10.57 -1.99
CA LEU A 220 10.41 10.21 -2.75
C LEU A 220 10.02 9.73 -4.15
N PRO A 221 10.93 9.70 -5.13
CA PRO A 221 10.64 9.10 -6.43
C PRO A 221 10.23 7.63 -6.31
N LEU A 222 9.38 7.13 -7.22
CA LEU A 222 9.10 5.70 -7.36
C LEU A 222 10.32 4.98 -7.95
N ASN A 223 11.35 4.82 -7.13
CA ASN A 223 12.65 4.30 -7.50
C ASN A 223 13.25 3.54 -6.31
N TYR A 224 13.69 2.31 -6.55
CA TYR A 224 14.22 1.44 -5.49
C TYR A 224 15.49 2.00 -4.85
N ALA A 225 16.43 2.54 -5.64
CA ALA A 225 17.68 3.08 -5.10
C ALA A 225 17.42 4.28 -4.16
N ALA A 226 16.52 5.19 -4.54
CA ALA A 226 16.10 6.30 -3.69
C ALA A 226 15.43 5.81 -2.39
N PHE A 227 14.53 4.82 -2.51
CA PHE A 227 13.87 4.20 -1.35
C PHE A 227 14.86 3.52 -0.41
N ASN A 228 15.76 2.70 -0.94
CA ASN A 228 16.76 1.98 -0.17
C ASN A 228 17.74 2.95 0.52
N SER A 229 18.20 4.00 -0.18
CA SER A 229 19.07 5.02 0.43
C SER A 229 18.39 5.72 1.61
N ALA A 230 17.13 6.12 1.45
CA ALA A 230 16.35 6.76 2.51
C ALA A 230 16.15 5.81 3.70
N PHE A 231 15.81 4.54 3.43
CA PHE A 231 15.57 3.55 4.47
C PHE A 231 16.84 3.17 5.26
N SER A 232 17.93 2.87 4.57
CA SER A 232 19.19 2.44 5.20
C SER A 232 19.88 3.58 5.98
N GLY A 233 19.47 4.84 5.80
CA GLY A 233 20.08 5.98 6.46
C GLY A 233 21.47 6.33 5.91
N ALA A 234 21.76 5.95 4.66
CA ALA A 234 22.92 6.49 3.97
C ALA A 234 22.69 7.99 3.74
N PRO A 235 23.67 8.87 4.01
CA PRO A 235 23.50 10.31 3.79
C PRO A 235 23.20 10.55 2.31
N SER A 236 21.96 10.91 2.00
CA SER A 236 21.59 11.42 0.69
C SER A 236 22.11 12.85 0.59
N ASN A 237 23.28 13.02 -0.02
CA ASN A 237 23.66 14.28 -0.63
C ASN A 237 22.74 14.54 -1.82
N SER A 238 21.54 15.03 -1.55
CA SER A 238 20.65 15.60 -2.56
C SER A 238 19.78 16.68 -1.90
N THR A 239 20.39 17.86 -1.75
CA THR A 239 19.67 19.12 -1.59
C THR A 239 18.87 19.41 -2.86
N ALA A 240 17.54 19.40 -2.74
CA ALA A 240 16.64 20.20 -3.58
C ALA A 240 15.39 20.58 -2.77
N GLN A 241 15.57 21.69 -2.05
CA GLN A 241 14.63 22.62 -1.41
C GLN A 241 13.11 22.43 -1.67
N SER A 242 12.36 22.26 -0.58
CA SER A 242 10.97 22.74 -0.49
C SER A 242 10.98 24.23 -0.09
N PRO A 243 10.21 25.13 -0.73
CA PRO A 243 10.05 26.49 -0.24
C PRO A 243 9.17 26.48 1.03
N ALA A 244 9.63 27.16 2.07
CA ALA A 244 8.86 27.40 3.28
C ALA A 244 7.58 28.23 2.98
N PRO A 245 6.49 28.04 3.73
CA PRO A 245 5.30 28.87 3.59
C PRO A 245 5.58 30.28 4.09
N GLY A 246 5.60 31.24 3.17
CA GLY A 246 5.72 32.66 3.48
C GLY A 246 4.53 33.15 4.32
N LYS A 247 4.84 33.81 5.43
CA LYS A 247 3.90 34.60 6.23
C LYS A 247 3.32 35.73 5.38
N GLY A 248 2.03 35.67 5.05
CA GLY A 248 1.26 36.81 4.57
C GLY A 248 0.69 37.60 5.77
N PRO A 249 0.68 38.94 5.74
CA PRO A 249 0.22 39.74 6.86
C PRO A 249 -1.32 39.79 6.94
N ALA A 250 -1.81 39.87 8.17
CA ALA A 250 -3.22 40.05 8.52
C ALA A 250 -3.79 41.35 7.92
N ALA A 251 -5.00 41.27 7.37
CA ALA A 251 -5.83 42.44 7.08
C ALA A 251 -7.24 42.20 7.62
N SER A 252 -7.62 43.06 8.56
CA SER A 252 -8.92 43.15 9.22
C SER A 252 -9.96 43.89 8.37
N SER A 253 -11.17 43.34 8.36
CA SER A 253 -12.50 44.01 8.34
C SER A 253 -12.73 45.28 7.51
N SER A 254 -13.69 45.20 6.58
CA SER A 254 -14.73 46.23 6.41
C SER A 254 -15.89 45.72 5.53
N THR A 255 -17.10 45.66 6.09
CA THR A 255 -18.39 45.68 5.38
C THR A 255 -18.61 47.08 4.78
N PRO A 256 -19.28 47.21 3.62
CA PRO A 256 -20.69 47.65 3.57
C PRO A 256 -21.45 46.95 2.42
N GLY A 257 -22.78 46.89 2.27
CA GLY A 257 -23.91 47.65 2.79
C GLY A 257 -24.98 47.69 1.68
N SER A 258 -26.18 47.19 1.98
CA SER A 258 -27.50 47.50 1.40
C SER A 258 -27.68 47.69 -0.13
N THR A 259 -28.47 46.81 -0.74
CA THR A 259 -29.17 47.03 -2.02
C THR A 259 -30.57 47.60 -1.75
N PRO A 260 -31.01 48.71 -2.38
CA PRO A 260 -32.38 49.18 -2.28
C PRO A 260 -33.29 48.56 -3.34
N ALA A 261 -34.54 48.29 -2.93
CA ALA A 261 -35.64 47.85 -3.77
C ALA A 261 -36.12 48.97 -4.72
N GLY A 262 -36.40 48.61 -5.98
CA GLY A 262 -37.06 49.45 -6.98
C GLY A 262 -38.22 48.71 -7.62
N LYS A 263 -39.38 49.39 -7.73
CA LYS A 263 -40.72 48.88 -8.06
C LYS A 263 -40.94 48.53 -9.54
N ALA A 264 -41.97 47.70 -9.74
CA ALA A 264 -42.58 47.26 -10.99
C ALA A 264 -43.25 48.36 -11.83
N VAL A 265 -43.32 48.15 -13.16
CA VAL A 265 -44.42 48.60 -14.03
C VAL A 265 -44.64 47.56 -15.16
N LYS A 266 -45.92 47.25 -15.40
CA LYS A 266 -46.48 46.39 -16.45
C LYS A 266 -46.31 46.97 -17.86
N GLN A 267 -46.20 46.09 -18.86
CA GLN A 267 -47.07 46.04 -20.03
C GLN A 267 -47.24 44.58 -20.46
#